data_AF-A0A937TRT9-F1
#
_entry.id   AF-A0A937TRT9-F1
#
_cell.length_a   1.000
_cell.length_b   1.000
_cell.length_c   1.000
_cell.angle_alpha   90.00
_cell.angle_beta   90.00
_cell.angle_gamma   90.00
#
_symmetry.space_group_name_H-M   'P 1'
#
loop_
_entity.id
_entity.type
_entity.pdbx_description
1 polymer ?
#
loop_
_entity_poly.entity_id
_entity_poly.type
_entity_poly.pdbx_seq_one_letter_code
_entity_poly.pdbx_strand_id
1 'polypeptide(L)'
;MTNILRATARRVALMRAAEAGAVAAIAGGLAAAALQVAWTIAPRYPLAAAGICFLPLLAGVVVFALPGRLRILGVEDRIALVIGGTCIGIGAAGIWAVQAGWYEHVSKALVAVTLMPVAGLAGAVVRALRPVRPTDAAILRDLHYDRRERLSTAAELVAGRTRDGAVAEYVCSQAAAALRGQSDAIRPPWRRTGTTAALLVLVAVLCVVLSVSAGLSSPARLKAEAAVAVEMRKMSPSEQDDLLARLHKARARQGAATLQQKLTQAEQALQDGDAGKLTQLIRALIEAGVDVRALFGKKMLEVATGRGAKGGAPPETQTATVAVKPVPAAPAPAYVYVYHPAYARLLAAGAKGGTDSQPATSVGNVLVPFDAAWDAARIRAENNLARSRSKIPPQYHQLIRDFFAEGDQAGG
;
A
#
# COMPACT_ATOMS: atom_id res chain seq x y z
N MET A 1 -17.58 28.37 -10.33
CA MET A 1 -17.22 27.07 -10.95
C MET A 1 -15.71 26.85 -11.03
N THR A 2 -14.94 27.82 -11.50
CA THR A 2 -13.45 27.77 -11.59
C THR A 2 -12.76 27.34 -10.29
N ASN A 3 -13.18 27.85 -9.13
CA ASN A 3 -12.62 27.42 -7.82
C ASN A 3 -12.91 25.94 -7.50
N ILE A 4 -14.10 25.43 -7.88
CA ILE A 4 -14.50 24.04 -7.66
C ILE A 4 -13.74 23.09 -8.58
N LEU A 5 -13.55 23.48 -9.85
CA LEU A 5 -12.75 22.73 -10.82
C LEU A 5 -11.27 22.70 -10.41
N ARG A 6 -10.71 23.84 -9.96
CA ARG A 6 -9.33 23.88 -9.41
C ARG A 6 -9.18 23.02 -8.16
N ALA A 7 -10.13 23.06 -7.23
CA ALA A 7 -10.11 22.21 -6.04
C ALA A 7 -10.17 20.73 -6.42
N THR A 8 -11.01 20.38 -7.39
CA THR A 8 -11.12 19.01 -7.91
C THR A 8 -9.83 18.56 -8.60
N ALA A 9 -9.24 19.41 -9.45
CA ALA A 9 -7.97 19.15 -10.11
C ALA A 9 -6.83 18.95 -9.11
N ARG A 10 -6.76 19.76 -8.04
CA ARG A 10 -5.78 19.59 -6.96
C ARG A 10 -5.95 18.26 -6.24
N ARG A 11 -7.19 17.86 -5.91
CA ARG A 11 -7.45 16.58 -5.24
C ARG A 11 -7.09 15.38 -6.13
N VAL A 12 -7.40 15.44 -7.42
CA VAL A 12 -7.00 14.42 -8.39
C VAL A 12 -5.48 14.36 -8.57
N ALA A 13 -4.81 15.52 -8.59
CA ALA A 13 -3.35 15.57 -8.66
C ALA A 13 -2.68 14.93 -7.42
N LEU A 14 -3.18 15.24 -6.22
CA LEU A 14 -2.69 14.63 -4.97
C LEU A 14 -2.91 13.12 -4.95
N MET A 15 -4.08 12.64 -5.35
CA MET A 15 -4.37 11.20 -5.42
C MET A 15 -3.42 10.49 -6.39
N ARG A 16 -3.24 11.03 -7.59
CA ARG A 16 -2.30 10.46 -8.58
C ARG A 16 -0.84 10.50 -8.09
N ALA A 17 -0.46 11.54 -7.34
CA ALA A 17 0.87 11.61 -6.74
C ALA A 17 1.07 10.55 -5.65
N ALA A 18 0.06 10.31 -4.82
CA ALA A 18 0.08 9.26 -3.83
C ALA A 18 0.16 7.86 -4.47
N GLU A 19 -0.59 7.61 -5.55
CA GLU A 19 -0.51 6.35 -6.31
C GLU A 19 0.88 6.15 -6.93
N ALA A 20 1.42 7.18 -7.59
CA ALA A 20 2.77 7.13 -8.16
C ALA A 20 3.84 6.88 -7.09
N GLY A 21 3.70 7.52 -5.94
CA GLY A 21 4.57 7.31 -4.79
C GLY A 21 4.45 5.90 -4.21
N ALA A 22 3.24 5.34 -4.10
CA ALA A 22 3.05 3.96 -3.63
C ALA A 22 3.70 2.94 -4.57
N VAL A 23 3.52 3.08 -5.89
CA VAL A 23 4.13 2.17 -6.88
C VAL A 23 5.66 2.27 -6.84
N ALA A 24 6.20 3.49 -6.78
CA ALA A 24 7.65 3.68 -6.68
C ALA A 24 8.21 3.16 -5.34
N ALA A 25 7.49 3.31 -4.24
CA ALA A 25 7.86 2.74 -2.93
C ALA A 25 7.87 1.21 -2.95
N ILE A 26 6.91 0.56 -3.62
CA ILE A 26 6.90 -0.89 -3.81
C ILE A 26 8.15 -1.34 -4.57
N ALA A 27 8.49 -0.68 -5.68
CA ALA A 27 9.68 -1.00 -6.45
C ALA A 27 10.98 -0.79 -5.63
N GLY A 28 11.08 0.32 -4.92
CA GLY A 28 12.21 0.60 -4.02
C GLY A 28 12.32 -0.42 -2.88
N GLY A 29 11.19 -0.84 -2.30
CA GLY A 29 11.16 -1.85 -1.24
C GLY A 29 11.55 -3.25 -1.75
N LEU A 30 11.11 -3.65 -2.95
CA LEU A 30 11.55 -4.92 -3.56
C LEU A 30 13.05 -4.91 -3.88
N ALA A 31 13.57 -3.78 -4.39
CA ALA A 31 15.01 -3.63 -4.63
C ALA A 31 15.81 -3.65 -3.32
N ALA A 32 15.30 -3.02 -2.25
CA ALA A 32 15.89 -3.07 -0.93
C ALA A 32 15.89 -4.49 -0.35
N ALA A 33 14.80 -5.25 -0.51
CA ALA A 33 14.72 -6.64 -0.09
C ALA A 33 15.75 -7.51 -0.81
N ALA A 34 15.90 -7.36 -2.13
CA ALA A 34 16.93 -8.05 -2.90
C ALA A 34 18.34 -7.71 -2.39
N LEU A 35 18.61 -6.44 -2.08
CA LEU A 35 19.89 -6.00 -1.53
C LEU A 35 20.15 -6.58 -0.13
N GLN A 36 19.13 -6.65 0.73
CA GLN A 36 19.24 -7.28 2.05
C GLN A 36 19.58 -8.77 1.95
N VAL A 37 18.93 -9.49 1.02
CA VAL A 37 19.24 -10.90 0.75
C VAL A 37 20.68 -11.03 0.24
N ALA A 38 21.09 -10.22 -0.74
CA ALA A 38 22.45 -10.23 -1.25
C ALA A 38 23.49 -10.02 -0.12
N TRP A 39 23.26 -9.04 0.76
CA TRP A 39 24.13 -8.78 1.91
C TRP A 39 24.12 -9.87 2.98
N THR A 40 23.07 -10.70 3.08
CA THR A 40 23.09 -11.86 3.99
C THR A 40 23.99 -12.98 3.50
N ILE A 41 24.11 -13.16 2.19
CA ILE A 41 24.90 -14.26 1.60
C ILE A 41 26.30 -13.82 1.15
N ALA A 42 26.54 -12.52 1.00
CA ALA A 42 27.80 -11.95 0.54
C ALA A 42 29.06 -12.48 1.25
N PRO A 43 29.09 -12.70 2.59
CA PRO A 43 30.28 -13.20 3.27
C PRO A 43 30.72 -14.60 2.82
N ARG A 44 29.77 -15.45 2.40
CA ARG A 44 30.03 -16.84 1.99
C ARG A 44 30.08 -17.00 0.48
N TYR A 45 29.26 -16.22 -0.24
CA TYR A 45 29.04 -16.37 -1.67
C TYR A 45 28.96 -14.99 -2.36
N PRO A 46 30.08 -14.27 -2.52
CA PRO A 46 30.09 -12.91 -3.06
C PRO A 46 29.58 -12.84 -4.52
N LEU A 47 29.89 -13.85 -5.34
CA LEU A 47 29.40 -13.94 -6.72
C LEU A 47 27.87 -14.13 -6.78
N ALA A 48 27.32 -14.97 -5.90
CA ALA A 48 25.87 -15.16 -5.81
C ALA A 48 25.17 -13.88 -5.31
N ALA A 49 25.77 -13.18 -4.33
CA ALA A 49 25.27 -11.89 -3.85
C ALA A 49 25.22 -10.85 -4.96
N ALA A 50 26.28 -10.73 -5.76
CA ALA A 50 26.31 -9.85 -6.93
C ALA A 50 25.23 -10.23 -7.96
N GLY A 51 25.01 -11.53 -8.19
CA GLY A 51 23.94 -12.04 -9.04
C GLY A 51 22.54 -11.64 -8.56
N ILE A 52 22.28 -11.66 -7.25
CA ILE A 52 21.00 -11.19 -6.68
C ILE A 52 20.82 -9.69 -6.88
N CYS A 53 21.89 -8.88 -6.71
CA CYS A 53 21.85 -7.45 -7.00
C CYS A 53 21.60 -7.14 -8.49
N PHE A 54 21.82 -8.11 -9.39
CA PHE A 54 21.51 -7.97 -10.81
C PHE A 54 20.01 -8.02 -11.10
N LEU A 55 19.19 -8.63 -10.24
CA LEU A 55 17.74 -8.71 -10.41
C LEU A 55 17.05 -7.34 -10.51
N PRO A 56 17.25 -6.39 -9.57
CA PRO A 56 16.69 -5.04 -9.72
C PRO A 56 17.28 -4.30 -10.93
N LEU A 57 18.55 -4.51 -11.26
CA LEU A 57 19.14 -3.90 -12.46
C LEU A 57 18.44 -4.39 -13.73
N LEU A 58 18.27 -5.70 -13.87
CA LEU A 58 17.55 -6.32 -14.99
C LEU A 58 16.09 -5.87 -15.05
N ALA A 59 15.40 -5.80 -13.90
CA ALA A 59 14.04 -5.27 -13.84
C ALA A 59 13.97 -3.83 -14.36
N GLY A 60 14.94 -2.99 -13.99
CA GLY A 60 15.02 -1.62 -14.49
C GLY A 60 15.27 -1.57 -16.00
N VAL A 61 16.21 -2.36 -16.53
CA VAL A 61 16.48 -2.46 -17.97
C VAL A 61 15.23 -2.92 -18.74
N VAL A 62 14.51 -3.92 -18.23
CA VAL A 62 13.26 -4.42 -18.82
C VAL A 62 12.20 -3.33 -18.88
N VAL A 63 12.10 -2.49 -17.84
CA VAL A 63 11.19 -1.33 -17.82
C VAL A 63 11.54 -0.33 -18.93
N PHE A 64 12.82 -0.07 -19.19
CA PHE A 64 13.23 0.80 -20.29
C PHE A 64 13.09 0.16 -21.68
N ALA A 65 13.33 -1.14 -21.80
CA ALA A 65 13.34 -1.85 -23.07
C ALA A 65 11.93 -2.15 -23.61
N LEU A 66 10.89 -2.13 -22.77
CA LEU A 66 9.52 -2.50 -23.13
C LEU A 66 8.49 -1.37 -22.89
N PRO A 67 8.68 -0.18 -23.48
CA PRO A 67 7.78 0.96 -23.27
C PRO A 67 6.32 0.64 -23.67
N GLY A 68 6.12 -0.21 -24.69
CA GLY A 68 4.80 -0.62 -25.15
C GLY A 68 4.03 -1.54 -24.20
N ARG A 69 4.71 -2.36 -23.38
CA ARG A 69 4.05 -3.29 -22.43
C ARG A 69 3.68 -2.63 -21.11
N LEU A 70 4.35 -1.53 -20.75
CA LEU A 70 4.00 -0.75 -19.55
C LEU A 70 2.65 -0.02 -19.71
N ARG A 71 2.25 0.28 -20.95
CA ARG A 71 0.88 0.73 -21.26
C ARG A 71 -0.17 -0.31 -20.92
N ILE A 72 0.12 -1.61 -21.10
CA ILE A 72 -0.77 -2.72 -20.72
C ILE A 72 -0.93 -2.78 -19.20
N LEU A 73 0.14 -2.47 -18.46
CA LEU A 73 0.14 -2.36 -17.00
C LEU A 73 -0.46 -1.04 -16.49
N GLY A 74 -0.86 -0.12 -17.38
CA GLY A 74 -1.41 1.18 -17.01
C GLY A 74 -0.42 2.12 -16.33
N VAL A 75 0.88 1.87 -16.44
CA VAL A 75 1.93 2.71 -15.84
C VAL A 75 2.29 3.83 -16.81
N GLU A 76 2.23 5.07 -16.32
CA GLU A 76 2.62 6.25 -17.12
C GLU A 76 4.13 6.24 -17.39
N ASP A 77 4.54 6.53 -18.63
CA ASP A 77 5.94 6.43 -19.10
C ASP A 77 6.97 7.09 -18.15
N ARG A 78 6.62 8.23 -17.54
CA ARG A 78 7.54 8.92 -16.60
C ARG A 78 7.62 8.26 -15.23
N ILE A 79 6.56 7.62 -14.76
CA ILE A 79 6.60 6.82 -13.52
C ILE A 79 7.46 5.58 -13.78
N ALA A 80 7.36 5.00 -14.98
CA ALA A 80 8.26 3.94 -15.40
C ALA A 80 9.73 4.39 -15.45
N LEU A 81 10.03 5.63 -15.90
CA LEU A 81 11.40 6.17 -15.81
C LEU A 81 11.90 6.23 -14.36
N VAL A 82 11.06 6.65 -13.41
CA VAL A 82 11.44 6.69 -11.98
C VAL A 82 11.67 5.28 -11.46
N ILE A 83 10.72 4.35 -11.68
CA ILE A 83 10.85 2.96 -11.25
C ILE A 83 12.10 2.32 -11.84
N GLY A 84 12.26 2.42 -13.16
CA GLY A 84 13.41 1.87 -13.88
C GLY A 84 14.72 2.46 -13.40
N GLY A 85 14.79 3.79 -13.26
CA GLY A 85 15.97 4.49 -12.75
C GLY A 85 16.32 4.10 -11.31
N THR A 86 15.32 4.00 -10.43
CA THR A 86 15.50 3.52 -9.05
C THR A 86 16.01 2.09 -9.01
N CYS A 87 15.44 1.20 -9.82
CA CYS A 87 15.85 -0.20 -9.90
C CYS A 87 17.29 -0.37 -10.43
N ILE A 88 17.66 0.35 -11.50
CA ILE A 88 19.03 0.36 -12.02
C ILE A 88 19.99 0.93 -10.99
N GLY A 89 19.66 2.09 -10.39
CA GLY A 89 20.52 2.76 -9.42
C GLY A 89 20.78 1.90 -8.19
N ILE A 90 19.74 1.29 -7.61
CA ILE A 90 19.89 0.40 -6.45
C ILE A 90 20.65 -0.87 -6.83
N GLY A 91 20.35 -1.48 -7.97
CA GLY A 91 21.05 -2.68 -8.44
C GLY A 91 22.54 -2.45 -8.66
N ALA A 92 22.90 -1.38 -9.37
CA ALA A 92 24.29 -1.00 -9.62
C ALA A 92 25.04 -0.65 -8.32
N ALA A 93 24.42 0.15 -7.45
CA ALA A 93 24.98 0.47 -6.14
C ALA A 93 25.16 -0.78 -5.26
N GLY A 94 24.22 -1.73 -5.35
CA GLY A 94 24.29 -3.00 -4.64
C GLY A 94 25.43 -3.89 -5.11
N ILE A 95 25.63 -4.02 -6.42
CA ILE A 95 26.76 -4.77 -7.01
C ILE A 95 28.08 -4.14 -6.55
N TRP A 96 28.20 -2.82 -6.65
CA TRP A 96 29.39 -2.09 -6.23
C TRP A 96 29.67 -2.25 -4.73
N ALA A 97 28.64 -2.13 -3.89
CA ALA A 97 28.77 -2.31 -2.44
C ALA A 97 29.19 -3.74 -2.04
N VAL A 98 28.74 -4.76 -2.77
CA VAL A 98 29.18 -6.15 -2.57
C VAL A 98 30.65 -6.31 -2.95
N GLN A 99 31.06 -5.77 -4.11
CA GLN A 99 32.45 -5.84 -4.57
C GLN A 99 33.42 -5.08 -3.67
N ALA A 100 33.00 -3.94 -3.13
CA ALA A 100 33.81 -3.10 -2.24
C ALA A 100 33.81 -3.57 -0.77
N GLY A 101 33.04 -4.60 -0.40
CA GLY A 101 32.92 -5.07 0.98
C GLY A 101 32.11 -4.14 1.91
N TRP A 102 31.43 -3.14 1.37
CA TRP A 102 30.70 -2.12 2.16
C TRP A 102 29.48 -2.66 2.90
N TYR A 103 29.03 -3.86 2.56
CA TYR A 103 27.91 -4.54 3.22
C TYR A 103 28.16 -4.80 4.72
N GLU A 104 29.42 -4.76 5.19
CA GLU A 104 29.76 -4.89 6.61
C GLU A 104 29.54 -3.60 7.42
N HIS A 105 29.60 -2.44 6.76
CA HIS A 105 29.54 -1.13 7.42
C HIS A 105 28.15 -0.51 7.40
N VAL A 106 27.28 -0.94 6.49
CA VAL A 106 25.94 -0.37 6.33
C VAL A 106 24.89 -1.26 6.98
N SER A 107 24.08 -0.68 7.86
CA SER A 107 22.95 -1.39 8.46
C SER A 107 21.93 -1.78 7.40
N LYS A 108 21.58 -3.07 7.35
CA LYS A 108 20.50 -3.61 6.49
C LYS A 108 19.16 -2.91 6.72
N ALA A 109 18.86 -2.57 7.97
CA ALA A 109 17.63 -1.84 8.32
C ALA A 109 17.64 -0.41 7.75
N LEU A 110 18.81 0.25 7.76
CA LEU A 110 18.96 1.60 7.21
C LEU A 110 18.65 1.61 5.71
N VAL A 111 19.05 0.57 4.97
CA VAL A 111 18.75 0.44 3.54
C VAL A 111 17.26 0.38 3.25
N ALA A 112 16.51 -0.46 3.96
CA ALA A 112 15.06 -0.56 3.75
C ALA A 112 14.33 0.72 4.15
N VAL A 113 14.71 1.32 5.29
CA VAL A 113 14.08 2.53 5.82
C VAL A 113 14.38 3.76 4.95
N THR A 114 15.47 3.78 4.19
CA THR A 114 15.82 4.90 3.31
C THR A 114 15.32 4.72 1.88
N LEU A 115 15.56 3.55 1.26
CA LEU A 115 15.27 3.36 -0.17
C LEU A 115 13.77 3.38 -0.48
N MET A 116 12.94 2.77 0.37
CA MET A 116 11.50 2.70 0.14
C MET A 116 10.83 4.09 0.21
N PRO A 117 11.05 4.93 1.24
CA PRO A 117 10.51 6.29 1.27
C PRO A 117 11.10 7.21 0.21
N VAL A 118 12.41 7.12 -0.08
CA VAL A 118 13.05 7.96 -1.11
C VAL A 118 12.48 7.66 -2.49
N ALA A 119 12.31 6.38 -2.84
CA ALA A 119 11.67 5.99 -4.09
C ALA A 119 10.22 6.49 -4.16
N GLY A 120 9.46 6.35 -3.06
CA GLY A 120 8.09 6.84 -2.98
C GLY A 120 7.98 8.36 -3.14
N LEU A 121 8.86 9.12 -2.49
CA LEU A 121 8.95 10.57 -2.64
C LEU A 121 9.32 10.97 -4.06
N ALA A 122 10.28 10.30 -4.69
CA ALA A 122 10.66 10.57 -6.07
C ALA A 122 9.48 10.36 -7.03
N GLY A 123 8.73 9.25 -6.88
CA GLY A 123 7.52 8.99 -7.66
C GLY A 123 6.43 10.05 -7.45
N ALA A 124 6.19 10.43 -6.20
CA ALA A 124 5.21 11.46 -5.86
C ALA A 124 5.59 12.84 -6.41
N VAL A 125 6.86 13.25 -6.29
CA VAL A 125 7.36 14.54 -6.78
C VAL A 125 7.29 14.62 -8.30
N VAL A 126 7.77 13.59 -9.01
CA VAL A 126 7.70 13.55 -10.50
C VAL A 126 6.26 13.67 -10.98
N ARG A 127 5.31 13.12 -10.22
CA ARG A 127 3.89 13.25 -10.54
C ARG A 127 3.31 14.61 -10.15
N ALA A 128 3.68 15.16 -8.98
CA ALA A 128 3.20 16.45 -8.51
C ALA A 128 3.63 17.62 -9.40
N LEU A 129 4.79 17.51 -10.06
CA LEU A 129 5.29 18.49 -11.04
C LEU A 129 4.47 18.53 -12.34
N ARG A 130 3.48 17.64 -12.53
CA ARG A 130 2.63 17.62 -13.72
C ARG A 130 1.28 18.29 -13.42
N PRO A 131 0.98 19.44 -14.03
CA PRO A 131 -0.32 20.06 -13.88
C PRO A 131 -1.39 19.15 -14.50
N VAL A 132 -2.33 18.71 -13.67
CA VAL A 132 -3.53 18.02 -14.15
C VAL A 132 -4.45 19.05 -14.76
N ARG A 133 -4.78 18.90 -16.04
CA ARG A 133 -5.75 19.79 -16.69
C ARG A 133 -7.11 19.65 -15.99
N PRO A 134 -7.85 20.75 -15.75
CA PRO A 134 -9.14 20.70 -15.09
C PRO A 134 -10.16 19.80 -15.81
N THR A 135 -10.06 19.71 -17.14
CA THR A 135 -10.85 18.83 -18.01
C THR A 135 -10.57 17.35 -17.72
N ASP A 136 -9.30 16.97 -17.69
CA ASP A 136 -8.89 15.59 -17.43
C ASP A 136 -9.29 15.14 -16.01
N ALA A 137 -9.18 16.05 -15.03
CA ALA A 137 -9.65 15.79 -13.67
C ALA A 137 -11.17 15.62 -13.59
N ALA A 138 -11.92 16.35 -14.41
CA ALA A 138 -13.37 16.25 -14.47
C ALA A 138 -13.82 14.93 -15.12
N ILE A 139 -13.23 14.56 -16.27
CA ILE A 139 -13.45 13.28 -16.94
C ILE A 139 -13.13 12.11 -16.00
N LEU A 140 -11.98 12.16 -15.34
CA LEU A 140 -11.58 11.08 -14.42
C LEU A 140 -12.58 10.90 -13.28
N ARG A 141 -13.11 12.01 -12.76
CA ARG A 141 -14.09 12.02 -11.68
C ARG A 141 -15.44 11.49 -12.16
N ASP A 142 -15.85 11.80 -13.39
CA ASP A 142 -17.09 11.27 -13.93
C ASP A 142 -17.04 9.78 -14.18
N LEU A 143 -15.92 9.28 -14.71
CA LEU A 143 -15.66 7.85 -14.91
C LEU A 143 -15.65 7.07 -13.58
N HIS A 144 -15.18 7.67 -12.48
CA HIS A 144 -15.05 6.98 -11.20
C HIS A 144 -16.32 6.97 -10.35
N TYR A 145 -17.21 7.95 -10.55
CA TYR A 145 -18.43 8.09 -9.76
C TYR A 145 -19.70 7.77 -10.56
N ASP A 146 -19.57 7.19 -11.75
CA ASP A 146 -20.67 6.90 -12.68
C ASP A 146 -21.58 8.12 -12.91
N ARG A 147 -20.95 9.30 -13.03
CA ARG A 147 -21.68 10.60 -13.04
C ARG A 147 -22.21 10.99 -14.42
N ARG A 148 -22.23 10.06 -15.38
CA ARG A 148 -22.76 10.26 -16.74
C ARG A 148 -22.32 11.62 -17.35
N GLU A 149 -21.00 11.85 -17.38
CA GLU A 149 -20.30 12.92 -18.14
C GLU A 149 -20.57 14.40 -17.75
N ARG A 150 -21.23 14.66 -16.61
CA ARG A 150 -21.67 16.03 -16.27
C ARG A 150 -20.54 17.01 -15.94
N LEU A 151 -19.49 16.57 -15.27
CA LEU A 151 -18.32 17.41 -14.96
C LEU A 151 -17.41 17.56 -16.17
N SER A 152 -17.27 16.52 -17.01
CA SER A 152 -16.52 16.61 -18.27
C SER A 152 -17.17 17.61 -19.21
N THR A 153 -18.49 17.54 -19.43
CA THR A 153 -19.21 18.52 -20.24
C THR A 153 -19.10 19.93 -19.65
N ALA A 154 -19.22 20.08 -18.32
CA ALA A 154 -19.02 21.39 -17.68
C ALA A 154 -17.60 21.93 -17.85
N ALA A 155 -16.58 21.07 -17.78
CA ALA A 155 -15.18 21.46 -17.93
C ALA A 155 -14.85 21.80 -19.40
N GLU A 156 -15.42 21.07 -20.36
CA GLU A 156 -15.32 21.35 -21.79
C GLU A 156 -16.00 22.66 -22.17
N LEU A 157 -17.20 22.94 -21.67
CA LEU A 157 -17.89 24.22 -21.89
C LEU A 157 -17.10 25.42 -21.33
N VAL A 158 -16.48 25.25 -20.15
CA VAL A 158 -15.62 26.28 -19.55
C VAL A 158 -14.31 26.44 -20.32
N ALA A 159 -13.74 25.36 -20.87
CA ALA A 159 -12.50 25.40 -21.66
C ALA A 159 -12.73 25.93 -23.09
N GLY A 160 -13.87 25.61 -23.69
CA GLY A 160 -14.22 25.89 -25.08
C GLY A 160 -14.68 27.32 -25.36
N ARG A 161 -14.74 28.21 -24.36
CA ARG A 161 -15.31 29.58 -24.48
C ARG A 161 -16.59 29.58 -25.33
N THR A 162 -17.53 28.70 -25.01
CA THR A 162 -18.79 28.64 -25.77
C THR A 162 -19.52 29.98 -25.69
N ARG A 163 -20.00 30.47 -26.84
CA ARG A 163 -20.73 31.75 -26.96
C ARG A 163 -22.03 31.78 -26.13
N ASP A 164 -22.57 30.62 -25.76
CA ASP A 164 -23.82 30.49 -25.00
C ASP A 164 -23.59 30.41 -23.49
N GLY A 165 -23.36 31.59 -22.89
CA GLY A 165 -23.10 31.73 -21.45
C GLY A 165 -24.20 31.14 -20.54
N ALA A 166 -25.46 31.15 -20.97
CA ALA A 166 -26.59 30.62 -20.20
C ALA A 166 -26.57 29.08 -20.07
N VAL A 167 -26.17 28.37 -21.13
CA VAL A 167 -26.03 26.90 -21.12
C VAL A 167 -24.86 26.50 -20.23
N ALA A 168 -23.73 27.20 -20.38
CA ALA A 168 -22.55 26.99 -19.54
C ALA A 168 -22.86 27.24 -18.06
N GLU A 169 -23.57 28.32 -17.72
CA GLU A 169 -23.97 28.63 -16.35
C GLU A 169 -24.90 27.55 -15.76
N TYR A 170 -25.88 27.09 -16.54
CA TYR A 170 -26.80 26.05 -16.11
C TYR A 170 -26.10 24.71 -15.84
N VAL A 171 -25.29 24.21 -16.79
CA VAL A 171 -24.53 22.96 -16.62
C VAL A 171 -23.53 23.07 -15.47
N CYS A 172 -22.87 24.22 -15.32
CA CYS A 172 -21.98 24.48 -14.20
C CYS A 172 -22.70 24.50 -12.85
N SER A 173 -23.92 25.05 -12.79
CA SER A 173 -24.73 25.08 -11.57
C SER A 173 -25.19 23.69 -11.13
N GLN A 174 -25.59 22.84 -12.08
CA GLN A 174 -25.95 21.44 -11.81
C GLN A 174 -24.74 20.64 -11.32
N ALA A 175 -23.59 20.78 -11.99
CA ALA A 175 -22.35 20.15 -11.58
C ALA A 175 -21.90 20.60 -10.18
N ALA A 176 -22.03 21.90 -9.87
CA ALA A 176 -21.73 22.43 -8.53
C ALA A 176 -22.69 21.91 -7.46
N ALA A 177 -23.99 21.80 -7.74
CA ALA A 177 -24.98 21.24 -6.81
C ALA A 177 -24.72 19.76 -6.52
N ALA A 178 -24.42 18.96 -7.56
CA ALA A 178 -24.04 17.55 -7.43
C ALA A 178 -22.72 17.34 -6.66
N LEU A 179 -21.87 18.36 -6.58
CA LEU A 179 -20.65 18.34 -5.78
C LEU A 179 -20.87 18.75 -4.32
N ARG A 180 -21.78 19.69 -4.04
CA ARG A 180 -22.10 20.15 -2.67
C ARG A 180 -22.80 19.08 -1.82
N GLY A 181 -23.55 18.17 -2.44
CA GLY A 181 -24.20 17.06 -1.74
C GLY A 181 -23.26 15.91 -1.34
N GLN A 182 -21.98 15.93 -1.76
CA GLN A 182 -21.04 14.80 -1.59
C GLN A 182 -19.65 15.28 -1.13
N SER A 183 -19.60 16.37 -0.36
CA SER A 183 -18.39 17.04 0.13
C SER A 183 -17.36 16.10 0.78
N ASP A 184 -17.81 15.01 1.40
CA ASP A 184 -17.00 14.18 2.30
C ASP A 184 -16.57 12.83 1.73
N ALA A 185 -17.14 12.39 0.61
CA ALA A 185 -16.85 11.07 0.05
C ALA A 185 -16.14 11.20 -1.30
N ILE A 186 -15.02 11.91 -1.35
CA ILE A 186 -13.98 11.46 -2.27
C ILE A 186 -13.39 10.21 -1.63
N ARG A 187 -14.07 9.08 -1.84
CA ARG A 187 -13.45 7.80 -1.54
C ARG A 187 -12.23 7.77 -2.43
N PRO A 188 -11.02 7.67 -1.84
CA PRO A 188 -9.86 7.52 -2.67
C PRO A 188 -10.05 6.20 -3.44
N PRO A 189 -9.52 6.08 -4.66
CA PRO A 189 -9.83 5.00 -5.61
C PRO A 189 -9.37 3.58 -5.17
N TRP A 190 -9.34 3.30 -3.86
CA TRP A 190 -8.91 2.06 -3.23
C TRP A 190 -9.60 0.79 -3.69
N ARG A 191 -10.71 0.89 -4.44
CA ARG A 191 -11.33 -0.29 -5.04
C ARG A 191 -10.53 -0.89 -6.21
N ARG A 192 -9.68 -0.13 -6.91
CA ARG A 192 -8.66 -0.69 -7.83
C ARG A 192 -7.28 -0.85 -7.14
N THR A 193 -7.01 -0.10 -6.08
CA THR A 193 -5.69 -0.07 -5.39
C THR A 193 -5.59 -0.97 -4.15
N GLY A 194 -6.59 -1.83 -3.88
CA GLY A 194 -6.48 -2.83 -2.81
C GLY A 194 -5.25 -3.71 -2.98
N THR A 195 -4.88 -4.02 -4.22
CA THR A 195 -3.67 -4.76 -4.58
C THR A 195 -2.39 -3.97 -4.32
N THR A 196 -2.31 -2.68 -4.68
CA THR A 196 -1.11 -1.86 -4.40
C THR A 196 -0.96 -1.56 -2.91
N ALA A 197 -2.05 -1.35 -2.17
CA ALA A 197 -2.03 -1.24 -0.72
C ALA A 197 -1.51 -2.53 -0.07
N ALA A 198 -2.07 -3.67 -0.46
CA ALA A 198 -1.66 -4.98 0.03
C ALA A 198 -0.20 -5.28 -0.33
N LEU A 199 0.23 -4.96 -1.56
CA LEU A 199 1.62 -5.11 -1.99
C LEU A 199 2.57 -4.22 -1.19
N LEU A 200 2.20 -2.97 -0.92
CA LEU A 200 3.03 -2.06 -0.13
C LEU A 200 3.19 -2.57 1.30
N VAL A 201 2.11 -3.07 1.92
CA VAL A 201 2.16 -3.70 3.24
C VAL A 201 3.02 -4.97 3.19
N LEU A 202 2.84 -5.83 2.19
CA LEU A 202 3.58 -7.09 2.05
C LEU A 202 5.07 -6.82 1.86
N VAL A 203 5.44 -5.84 1.05
CA VAL A 203 6.84 -5.42 0.85
C VAL A 203 7.42 -4.82 2.13
N ALA A 204 6.67 -4.00 2.86
CA ALA A 204 7.11 -3.47 4.14
C ALA A 204 7.36 -4.60 5.16
N VAL A 205 6.42 -5.56 5.27
CA VAL A 205 6.57 -6.74 6.12
C VAL A 205 7.78 -7.57 5.70
N LEU A 206 7.98 -7.80 4.39
CA LEU A 206 9.14 -8.51 3.87
C LEU A 206 10.45 -7.82 4.26
N CYS A 207 10.56 -6.51 4.08
CA CYS A 207 11.72 -5.72 4.48
C CYS A 207 11.97 -5.80 6.00
N VAL A 208 10.93 -5.78 6.83
CA VAL A 208 11.06 -5.92 8.29
C VAL A 208 11.53 -7.32 8.65
N VAL A 209 10.93 -8.37 8.10
CA VAL A 209 11.32 -9.77 8.34
C VAL A 209 12.77 -10.02 7.93
N LEU A 210 13.19 -9.52 6.78
CA LEU A 210 14.58 -9.61 6.31
C LEU A 210 15.55 -8.81 7.21
N SER A 211 15.13 -7.65 7.71
CA SER A 211 15.93 -6.85 8.64
C SER A 211 16.10 -7.54 10.00
N VAL A 212 15.03 -8.14 10.54
CA VAL A 212 15.04 -8.85 11.83
C VAL A 212 15.81 -10.17 11.73
N SER A 213 15.57 -10.96 10.69
CA SER A 213 16.30 -12.21 10.46
C SER A 213 17.80 -11.97 10.25
N ALA A 214 18.18 -10.88 9.59
CA ALA A 214 19.57 -10.47 9.52
C ALA A 214 20.13 -9.93 10.85
N GLY A 215 19.30 -9.29 11.68
CA GLY A 215 19.66 -8.83 13.02
C GLY A 215 20.05 -9.96 14.00
N LEU A 216 19.58 -11.18 13.77
CA LEU A 216 20.02 -12.39 14.51
C LEU A 216 21.50 -12.79 14.20
N SER A 217 22.10 -12.17 13.20
CA SER A 217 23.53 -12.23 12.84
C SER A 217 24.23 -10.89 13.10
N SER A 218 23.85 -10.21 14.18
CA SER A 218 24.42 -8.94 14.63
C SER A 218 25.95 -9.03 14.86
N PRO A 219 26.73 -7.98 14.53
CA PRO A 219 28.14 -7.87 14.92
C PRO A 219 28.35 -7.97 16.43
N ALA A 220 27.32 -7.73 17.25
CA ALA A 220 27.38 -7.99 18.70
C ALA A 220 27.46 -9.49 19.02
N ARG A 221 26.86 -10.36 18.19
CA ARG A 221 26.98 -11.82 18.31
C ARG A 221 28.39 -12.27 17.92
N LEU A 222 28.94 -11.75 16.82
CA LEU A 222 30.33 -12.03 16.43
C LEU A 222 31.33 -11.51 17.47
N LYS A 223 31.08 -10.34 18.06
CA LYS A 223 31.88 -9.82 19.19
C LYS A 223 31.73 -10.67 20.45
N ALA A 224 30.53 -11.15 20.78
CA ALA A 224 30.31 -12.05 21.90
C ALA A 224 31.01 -13.41 21.67
N GLU A 225 30.89 -13.99 20.48
CA GLU A 225 31.56 -15.24 20.10
C GLU A 225 33.09 -15.08 20.11
N ALA A 226 33.63 -13.97 19.60
CA ALA A 226 35.05 -13.66 19.66
C ALA A 226 35.54 -13.43 21.10
N ALA A 227 34.74 -12.76 21.94
CA ALA A 227 35.07 -12.54 23.35
C ALA A 227 35.01 -13.84 24.17
N VAL A 228 34.05 -14.73 23.89
CA VAL A 228 34.01 -16.08 24.49
C VAL A 228 35.21 -16.90 24.02
N ALA A 229 35.58 -16.84 22.74
CA ALA A 229 36.76 -17.53 22.23
C ALA A 229 38.07 -17.03 22.89
N VAL A 230 38.19 -15.72 23.12
CA VAL A 230 39.33 -15.13 23.84
C VAL A 230 39.35 -15.60 25.30
N GLU A 231 38.21 -15.67 25.97
CA GLU A 231 38.16 -16.13 27.36
C GLU A 231 38.42 -17.65 27.48
N MET A 232 37.93 -18.46 26.54
CA MET A 232 38.24 -19.89 26.46
C MET A 232 39.74 -20.15 26.25
N ARG A 233 40.42 -19.32 25.44
CA ARG A 233 41.88 -19.41 25.24
C ARG A 233 42.69 -19.02 26.47
N LYS A 234 42.11 -18.25 27.38
CA LYS A 234 42.74 -17.84 28.65
C LYS A 234 42.50 -18.83 29.78
N MET A 235 41.51 -19.73 29.66
CA MET A 235 41.26 -20.75 30.66
C MET A 235 42.42 -21.75 30.70
N SER A 236 42.94 -21.97 31.90
CA SER A 236 43.90 -23.04 32.17
C SER A 236 43.24 -24.42 32.00
N PRO A 237 44.02 -25.48 31.70
CA PRO A 237 43.49 -26.84 31.61
C PRO A 237 42.71 -27.28 32.86
N SER A 238 43.18 -26.88 34.05
CA SER A 238 42.50 -27.15 35.32
C SER A 238 41.14 -26.46 35.45
N GLU A 239 40.97 -25.27 34.87
CA GLU A 239 39.67 -24.57 34.84
C GLU A 239 38.71 -25.19 33.83
N GLN A 240 39.22 -25.71 32.71
CA GLN A 240 38.42 -26.45 31.74
C GLN A 240 37.91 -27.77 32.33
N ASP A 241 38.77 -28.50 33.05
CA ASP A 241 38.41 -29.75 33.73
C ASP A 241 37.37 -29.51 34.85
N ASP A 242 37.49 -28.43 35.62
CA ASP A 242 36.48 -28.07 36.63
C ASP A 242 35.15 -27.66 35.98
N LEU A 243 35.18 -26.98 34.83
CA LEU A 243 33.96 -26.66 34.07
C LEU A 243 33.28 -27.93 33.53
N LEU A 244 34.03 -28.87 32.99
CA LEU A 244 33.53 -30.17 32.54
C LEU A 244 32.92 -30.97 33.70
N ALA A 245 33.59 -31.00 34.86
CA ALA A 245 33.07 -31.67 36.05
C ALA A 245 31.74 -31.05 36.53
N ARG A 246 31.59 -29.73 36.46
CA ARG A 246 30.34 -29.02 36.78
C ARG A 246 29.22 -29.33 35.78
N LEU A 247 29.52 -29.40 34.48
CA LEU A 247 28.55 -29.77 33.44
C LEU A 247 28.07 -31.22 33.61
N HIS A 248 28.99 -32.15 33.86
CA HIS A 248 28.65 -33.55 34.16
C HIS A 248 27.75 -33.68 35.39
N LYS A 249 28.06 -32.95 36.47
CA LYS A 249 27.24 -32.93 37.69
C LYS A 249 25.86 -32.31 37.45
N ALA A 250 25.75 -31.31 36.58
CA ALA A 250 24.48 -30.70 36.19
C ALA A 250 23.63 -31.66 35.36
N ARG A 251 24.25 -32.39 34.43
CA ARG A 251 23.62 -33.42 33.61
C ARG A 251 23.03 -34.54 34.48
N ALA A 252 23.77 -35.00 35.48
CA ALA A 252 23.32 -36.03 36.41
C ALA A 252 22.12 -35.59 37.28
N ARG A 253 21.91 -34.29 37.48
CA ARG A 253 20.81 -33.73 38.29
C ARG A 253 19.55 -33.39 37.47
N GLN A 254 19.66 -33.36 36.15
CA GLN A 254 18.59 -32.94 35.24
C GLN A 254 17.87 -34.18 34.68
N GLY A 255 16.57 -34.32 34.95
CA GLY A 255 15.77 -35.46 34.51
C GLY A 255 15.18 -35.33 33.10
N ALA A 256 15.16 -34.14 32.51
CA ALA A 256 14.59 -33.92 31.18
C ALA A 256 15.60 -34.27 30.07
N ALA A 257 15.22 -35.21 29.19
CA ALA A 257 16.07 -35.70 28.09
C ALA A 257 16.57 -34.57 27.16
N THR A 258 15.76 -33.54 26.94
CA THR A 258 16.11 -32.36 26.12
C THR A 258 17.18 -31.48 26.77
N LEU A 259 17.23 -31.40 28.10
CA LEU A 259 18.25 -30.67 28.84
C LEU A 259 19.56 -31.46 28.94
N GLN A 260 19.47 -32.79 29.11
CA GLN A 260 20.64 -33.66 29.05
C GLN A 260 21.34 -33.60 27.69
N GLN A 261 20.57 -33.57 26.60
CA GLN A 261 21.12 -33.45 25.24
C GLN A 261 21.86 -32.11 25.04
N LYS A 262 21.27 -31.00 25.49
CA LYS A 262 21.90 -29.67 25.43
C LYS A 262 23.17 -29.57 26.27
N LEU A 263 23.19 -30.19 27.45
CA LEU A 263 24.39 -30.25 28.30
C LEU A 263 25.50 -31.11 27.68
N THR A 264 25.14 -32.24 27.07
CA THR A 264 26.10 -33.10 26.34
C THR A 264 26.70 -32.35 25.15
N GLN A 265 25.89 -31.59 24.40
CA GLN A 265 26.38 -30.75 23.31
C GLN A 265 27.27 -29.61 23.82
N ALA A 266 27.04 -29.10 25.03
CA ALA A 266 27.87 -28.05 25.62
C ALA A 266 29.22 -28.59 26.08
N GLU A 267 29.25 -29.79 26.67
CA GLU A 267 30.48 -30.54 26.98
C GLU A 267 31.30 -30.77 25.71
N GLN A 268 30.67 -31.25 24.65
CA GLN A 268 31.33 -31.51 23.37
C GLN A 268 31.84 -30.22 22.70
N ALA A 269 31.05 -29.15 22.70
CA ALA A 269 31.49 -27.86 22.18
C ALA A 269 32.67 -27.26 22.96
N LEU A 270 32.76 -27.53 24.27
CA LEU A 270 33.89 -27.12 25.09
C LEU A 270 35.16 -27.92 24.73
N GLN A 271 35.05 -29.23 24.59
CA GLN A 271 36.15 -30.12 24.18
C GLN A 271 36.66 -29.80 22.77
N ASP A 272 35.76 -29.49 21.85
CA ASP A 272 36.07 -29.11 20.47
C ASP A 272 36.62 -27.68 20.36
N GLY A 273 36.61 -26.89 21.44
CA GLY A 273 36.99 -25.47 21.42
C GLY A 273 36.06 -24.57 20.59
N ASP A 274 34.83 -25.02 20.32
CA ASP A 274 33.85 -24.34 19.48
C ASP A 274 33.07 -23.29 20.28
N ALA A 275 33.68 -22.12 20.45
CA ALA A 275 33.10 -20.98 21.17
C ALA A 275 31.74 -20.52 20.61
N GLY A 276 31.51 -20.71 19.30
CA GLY A 276 30.25 -20.35 18.63
C GLY A 276 29.11 -21.26 19.06
N LYS A 277 29.32 -22.59 19.07
CA LYS A 277 28.35 -23.55 19.59
C LYS A 277 28.14 -23.38 21.10
N LEU A 278 29.20 -23.16 21.87
CA LEU A 278 29.10 -22.98 23.32
C LEU A 278 28.23 -21.77 23.69
N THR A 279 28.40 -20.63 23.01
CA THR A 279 27.59 -19.41 23.23
C THR A 279 26.11 -19.64 22.94
N GLN A 280 25.80 -20.39 21.88
CA GLN A 280 24.42 -20.75 21.52
C GLN A 280 23.79 -21.67 22.58
N LEU A 281 24.54 -22.65 23.07
CA LEU A 281 24.07 -23.61 24.08
C LEU A 281 23.89 -22.96 25.45
N ILE A 282 24.77 -22.05 25.85
CA ILE A 282 24.61 -21.22 27.07
C ILE A 282 23.27 -20.47 27.04
N ARG A 283 22.93 -19.83 25.90
CA ARG A 283 21.66 -19.12 25.75
C ARG A 283 20.46 -20.08 25.80
N ALA A 284 20.56 -21.21 25.11
CA ALA A 284 19.52 -22.22 25.09
C ALA A 284 19.28 -22.91 26.45
N LEU A 285 20.27 -22.91 27.35
CA LEU A 285 20.15 -23.38 28.73
C LEU A 285 19.49 -22.32 29.63
N ILE A 286 19.80 -21.04 29.43
CA ILE A 286 19.13 -19.92 30.14
C ILE A 286 17.64 -19.87 29.80
N GLU A 287 17.30 -20.00 28.52
CA GLU A 287 15.90 -20.03 28.05
C GLU A 287 15.13 -21.23 28.60
N ALA A 288 15.82 -22.34 28.86
CA ALA A 288 15.25 -23.53 29.48
C ALA A 288 15.21 -23.46 31.02
N GLY A 289 15.52 -22.31 31.62
CA GLY A 289 15.43 -22.07 33.06
C GLY A 289 16.54 -22.72 33.90
N VAL A 290 17.64 -23.16 33.28
CA VAL A 290 18.79 -23.72 34.00
C VAL A 290 19.58 -22.59 34.65
N ASP A 291 20.00 -22.77 35.91
CA ASP A 291 20.87 -21.79 36.58
C ASP A 291 22.30 -21.88 36.05
N VAL A 292 22.53 -21.17 34.96
CA VAL A 292 23.80 -21.13 34.24
C VAL A 292 24.89 -20.41 35.06
N ARG A 293 24.54 -19.61 36.07
CA ARG A 293 25.51 -18.89 36.94
C ARG A 293 26.27 -19.83 37.86
N ALA A 294 25.68 -20.96 38.22
CA ALA A 294 26.35 -22.02 38.97
C ALA A 294 27.33 -22.82 38.09
N LEU A 295 27.13 -22.80 36.76
CA LEU A 295 27.85 -23.64 35.80
C LEU A 295 28.98 -22.89 35.11
N PHE A 296 28.77 -21.62 34.77
CA PHE A 296 29.74 -20.80 34.05
C PHE A 296 30.14 -19.58 34.87
N GLY A 297 31.42 -19.22 34.83
CA GLY A 297 31.94 -18.05 35.54
C GLY A 297 31.24 -16.75 35.12
N LYS A 298 31.10 -15.81 36.06
CA LYS A 298 30.37 -14.53 35.88
C LYS A 298 30.77 -13.77 34.61
N LYS A 299 32.07 -13.73 34.29
CA LYS A 299 32.61 -13.07 33.09
C LYS A 299 32.13 -13.70 31.78
N MET A 300 32.15 -15.03 31.67
CA MET A 300 31.71 -15.76 30.47
C MET A 300 30.21 -15.57 30.24
N LEU A 301 29.44 -15.46 31.32
CA LEU A 301 27.99 -15.28 31.31
C LEU A 301 27.58 -13.86 30.91
N GLU A 302 28.28 -12.84 31.40
CA GLU A 302 28.08 -11.43 31.00
C GLU A 302 28.37 -11.24 29.50
N VAL A 303 29.41 -11.90 29.00
CA VAL A 303 29.80 -11.85 27.58
C VAL A 303 28.81 -12.61 26.69
N ALA A 304 28.42 -13.83 27.06
CA ALA A 304 27.56 -14.69 26.24
C ALA A 304 26.10 -14.20 26.15
N THR A 305 25.61 -13.52 27.19
CA THR A 305 24.21 -13.08 27.26
C THR A 305 23.97 -11.66 26.77
N GLY A 306 25.03 -10.84 26.62
CA GLY A 306 24.92 -9.45 26.17
C GLY A 306 23.95 -8.61 27.02
N ARG A 307 23.64 -9.06 28.24
CA ARG A 307 22.48 -8.62 29.02
C ARG A 307 22.80 -7.38 29.85
N GLY A 308 23.08 -6.29 29.13
CA GLY A 308 23.12 -4.92 29.66
C GLY A 308 21.82 -4.13 29.48
N ALA A 309 20.77 -4.67 28.85
CA ALA A 309 19.52 -3.94 28.60
C ALA A 309 18.26 -4.80 28.84
N LYS A 310 17.27 -4.17 29.49
CA LYS A 310 16.07 -4.74 30.13
C LYS A 310 15.09 -5.41 29.17
N GLY A 311 14.36 -6.39 29.70
CA GLY A 311 13.47 -7.30 28.98
C GLY A 311 12.06 -6.78 28.68
N GLY A 312 11.36 -7.53 27.82
CA GLY A 312 9.94 -7.36 27.50
C GLY A 312 9.27 -8.72 27.34
N ALA A 313 8.02 -8.80 27.82
CA ALA A 313 7.13 -9.96 27.78
C ALA A 313 6.36 -10.05 26.45
N PRO A 314 5.79 -11.23 26.07
CA PRO A 314 5.16 -11.46 24.77
C PRO A 314 3.65 -11.10 24.71
N PRO A 315 3.07 -10.87 23.51
CA PRO A 315 1.69 -10.38 23.33
C PRO A 315 0.65 -11.48 23.03
N GLU A 316 -0.61 -11.15 23.34
CA GLU A 316 -1.84 -11.95 23.17
C GLU A 316 -2.47 -11.86 21.75
N THR A 317 -3.23 -12.90 21.42
CA THR A 317 -3.85 -13.27 20.14
C THR A 317 -5.21 -12.59 19.89
N GLN A 318 -5.52 -12.17 18.65
CA GLN A 318 -6.85 -11.71 18.23
C GLN A 318 -7.53 -12.72 17.28
N THR A 319 -8.82 -13.00 17.51
CA THR A 319 -9.71 -13.80 16.65
C THR A 319 -10.59 -12.94 15.76
N ALA A 320 -10.72 -13.32 14.48
CA ALA A 320 -11.59 -12.68 13.47
C ALA A 320 -12.94 -13.40 13.34
N THR A 321 -14.01 -12.65 13.08
CA THR A 321 -15.37 -13.16 12.80
C THR A 321 -15.71 -13.01 11.30
N VAL A 322 -16.35 -14.04 10.75
CA VAL A 322 -16.68 -14.23 9.32
C VAL A 322 -18.07 -13.63 9.00
N ALA A 323 -18.18 -12.97 7.84
CA ALA A 323 -19.42 -12.41 7.31
C ALA A 323 -20.12 -13.37 6.32
N VAL A 324 -21.44 -13.46 6.43
CA VAL A 324 -22.35 -14.28 5.58
C VAL A 324 -22.83 -13.48 4.37
N LYS A 325 -22.94 -14.16 3.22
CA LYS A 325 -23.31 -13.61 1.89
C LYS A 325 -24.76 -14.00 1.55
N PRO A 326 -25.64 -13.10 1.04
CA PRO A 326 -26.94 -13.50 0.50
C PRO A 326 -26.94 -13.73 -1.02
N VAL A 327 -27.90 -14.55 -1.44
CA VAL A 327 -28.23 -15.07 -2.79
C VAL A 327 -29.12 -14.05 -3.56
N PRO A 328 -29.10 -13.99 -4.92
CA PRO A 328 -29.69 -12.88 -5.68
C PRO A 328 -31.20 -13.01 -5.91
N ALA A 329 -31.89 -11.87 -5.95
CA ALA A 329 -33.31 -11.72 -6.28
C ALA A 329 -33.51 -11.18 -7.72
N ALA A 330 -34.70 -11.45 -8.26
CA ALA A 330 -35.22 -11.12 -9.60
C ALA A 330 -35.11 -9.63 -10.01
N PRO A 331 -35.18 -9.27 -11.32
CA PRO A 331 -34.87 -7.93 -11.79
C PRO A 331 -35.83 -6.89 -11.23
N ALA A 332 -35.29 -5.97 -10.43
CA ALA A 332 -36.02 -4.86 -9.83
C ALA A 332 -36.31 -3.76 -10.88
N PRO A 333 -37.39 -2.97 -10.69
CA PRO A 333 -37.67 -1.81 -11.54
C PRO A 333 -36.49 -0.83 -11.55
N ALA A 334 -36.19 -0.25 -12.72
CA ALA A 334 -35.10 0.70 -12.87
C ALA A 334 -35.45 2.05 -12.21
N TYR A 335 -34.85 2.32 -11.06
CA TYR A 335 -34.98 3.62 -10.38
C TYR A 335 -33.87 4.58 -10.82
N VAL A 336 -34.20 5.85 -10.95
CA VAL A 336 -33.27 6.93 -11.26
C VAL A 336 -33.24 8.01 -10.19
N TYR A 337 -32.06 8.60 -10.01
CA TYR A 337 -31.86 9.68 -9.06
C TYR A 337 -32.25 11.04 -9.67
N VAL A 338 -33.10 11.75 -8.95
CA VAL A 338 -33.52 13.10 -9.30
C VAL A 338 -32.73 14.13 -8.49
N TYR A 339 -31.81 14.82 -9.16
CA TYR A 339 -30.79 15.68 -8.50
C TYR A 339 -31.21 17.14 -8.28
N HIS A 340 -32.34 17.58 -8.83
CA HIS A 340 -32.77 18.97 -8.66
C HIS A 340 -33.61 19.11 -7.38
N PRO A 341 -33.20 19.89 -6.36
CA PRO A 341 -33.84 19.89 -5.04
C PRO A 341 -35.30 20.38 -5.06
N ALA A 342 -35.64 21.33 -5.94
CA ALA A 342 -37.04 21.75 -6.12
C ALA A 342 -37.91 20.65 -6.79
N TYR A 343 -37.29 19.74 -7.53
CA TYR A 343 -37.99 18.71 -8.31
C TYR A 343 -38.09 17.40 -7.55
N ALA A 344 -37.04 17.03 -6.83
CA ALA A 344 -37.06 16.01 -5.79
C ALA A 344 -38.21 16.25 -4.79
N ARG A 345 -38.44 17.51 -4.39
CA ARG A 345 -39.57 17.90 -3.52
C ARG A 345 -40.94 17.75 -4.20
N LEU A 346 -41.05 18.09 -5.49
CA LEU A 346 -42.32 17.98 -6.24
C LEU A 346 -42.70 16.52 -6.50
N LEU A 347 -41.73 15.67 -6.87
CA LEU A 347 -41.95 14.24 -7.09
C LEU A 347 -42.21 13.50 -5.77
N ALA A 348 -41.51 13.85 -4.68
CA ALA A 348 -41.80 13.31 -3.35
C ALA A 348 -43.19 13.72 -2.84
N ALA A 349 -43.71 14.89 -3.24
CA ALA A 349 -45.06 15.33 -2.89
C ALA A 349 -46.16 14.64 -3.72
N GLY A 350 -45.85 14.20 -4.96
CA GLY A 350 -46.77 13.47 -5.85
C GLY A 350 -46.81 11.95 -5.62
N ALA A 351 -45.80 11.37 -4.97
CA ALA A 351 -45.67 9.91 -4.74
C ALA A 351 -46.52 9.39 -3.56
N LYS A 352 -47.81 9.77 -3.49
CA LYS A 352 -48.75 9.27 -2.46
C LYS A 352 -49.46 7.95 -2.82
N GLY A 353 -49.07 7.26 -3.89
CA GLY A 353 -49.65 5.98 -4.29
C GLY A 353 -48.55 4.99 -4.65
N GLY A 354 -48.30 4.01 -3.77
CA GLY A 354 -47.30 2.97 -3.98
C GLY A 354 -46.76 2.46 -2.65
N THR A 355 -47.54 1.63 -1.98
CA THR A 355 -47.05 0.79 -0.89
C THR A 355 -46.10 -0.25 -1.48
N ASP A 356 -44.80 0.01 -1.40
CA ASP A 356 -43.79 -1.01 -1.12
C ASP A 356 -42.45 -0.33 -0.74
N SER A 357 -42.03 -0.64 0.48
CA SER A 357 -40.72 -0.48 1.14
C SER A 357 -39.63 0.43 0.54
N GLN A 358 -39.31 1.44 1.37
CA GLN A 358 -38.09 2.27 1.51
C GLN A 358 -37.98 3.61 0.75
N PRO A 359 -38.38 4.73 1.39
CA PRO A 359 -37.75 6.02 1.20
C PRO A 359 -36.62 6.18 2.23
N ALA A 360 -35.38 5.85 1.85
CA ALA A 360 -34.21 6.32 2.61
C ALA A 360 -33.97 7.79 2.27
N THR A 361 -34.62 8.68 3.02
CA THR A 361 -34.38 10.14 2.95
C THR A 361 -32.98 10.48 3.43
N SER A 362 -32.11 10.84 2.49
CA SER A 362 -31.06 11.83 2.71
C SER A 362 -31.37 13.04 1.84
N VAL A 363 -31.32 14.23 2.44
CA VAL A 363 -31.65 15.50 1.80
C VAL A 363 -30.76 15.70 0.57
N GLY A 364 -31.28 15.42 -0.62
CA GLY A 364 -30.62 15.70 -1.90
C GLY A 364 -30.79 14.67 -3.01
N ASN A 365 -31.19 13.42 -2.72
CA ASN A 365 -31.24 12.35 -3.72
C ASN A 365 -32.53 11.53 -3.57
N VAL A 366 -33.59 11.88 -4.30
CA VAL A 366 -34.83 11.09 -4.35
C VAL A 366 -34.69 10.09 -5.50
N LEU A 367 -34.80 8.79 -5.20
CA LEU A 367 -34.97 7.72 -6.18
C LEU A 367 -36.42 7.72 -6.65
N VAL A 368 -36.62 7.80 -7.95
CA VAL A 368 -37.93 7.80 -8.60
C VAL A 368 -37.89 6.76 -9.72
N PRO A 369 -38.97 6.02 -10.00
CA PRO A 369 -39.03 5.14 -11.17
C PRO A 369 -38.63 5.90 -12.46
N PHE A 370 -37.87 5.24 -13.33
CA PHE A 370 -37.37 5.85 -14.57
C PHE A 370 -38.49 6.49 -15.40
N ASP A 371 -39.59 5.77 -15.62
CA ASP A 371 -40.70 6.22 -16.46
C ASP A 371 -41.35 7.49 -15.91
N ALA A 372 -41.61 7.53 -14.60
CA ALA A 372 -42.16 8.70 -13.93
C ALA A 372 -41.22 9.92 -13.97
N ALA A 373 -39.90 9.69 -13.91
CA ALA A 373 -38.92 10.76 -14.04
C ALA A 373 -38.77 11.25 -15.49
N TRP A 374 -38.86 10.34 -16.46
CA TRP A 374 -38.78 10.61 -17.91
C TRP A 374 -39.96 11.43 -18.39
N ASP A 375 -41.19 11.01 -18.05
CA ASP A 375 -42.42 11.70 -18.43
C ASP A 375 -42.47 13.13 -17.90
N ALA A 376 -42.13 13.30 -16.62
CA ALA A 376 -42.15 14.62 -16.01
C ALA A 376 -40.99 15.52 -16.50
N ALA A 377 -39.88 14.95 -17.01
CA ALA A 377 -38.85 15.70 -17.73
C ALA A 377 -39.34 16.17 -19.11
N ARG A 378 -40.01 15.30 -19.86
CA ARG A 378 -40.60 15.59 -21.19
C ARG A 378 -41.63 16.71 -21.11
N ILE A 379 -42.63 16.56 -20.24
CA ILE A 379 -43.69 17.56 -20.01
C ILE A 379 -43.09 18.93 -19.67
N ARG A 380 -42.00 18.96 -18.89
CA ARG A 380 -41.35 20.20 -18.52
C ARG A 380 -40.53 20.80 -19.65
N ALA A 381 -39.88 19.98 -20.47
CA ALA A 381 -39.17 20.44 -21.66
C ALA A 381 -40.17 21.13 -22.60
N GLU A 382 -41.29 20.49 -22.90
CA GLU A 382 -42.36 21.05 -23.73
C GLU A 382 -42.92 22.36 -23.15
N ASN A 383 -43.21 22.39 -21.85
CA ASN A 383 -43.70 23.60 -21.18
C ASN A 383 -42.68 24.76 -21.20
N ASN A 384 -41.37 24.48 -21.19
CA ASN A 384 -40.35 25.52 -21.31
C ASN A 384 -40.13 25.95 -22.76
N LEU A 385 -40.31 25.06 -23.74
CA LEU A 385 -40.28 25.40 -25.16
C LEU A 385 -41.50 26.24 -25.57
N ALA A 386 -42.67 25.97 -24.97
CA ALA A 386 -43.92 26.69 -25.25
C ALA A 386 -43.98 28.10 -24.62
N ARG A 387 -43.15 28.40 -23.61
CA ARG A 387 -43.13 29.72 -22.96
C ARG A 387 -42.41 30.75 -23.84
N SER A 388 -43.09 31.86 -24.12
CA SER A 388 -42.58 33.00 -24.90
C SER A 388 -41.36 33.71 -24.29
N ARG A 389 -41.03 33.48 -23.01
CA ARG A 389 -39.77 33.88 -22.35
C ARG A 389 -38.91 32.67 -21.96
N SER A 390 -38.82 31.69 -22.86
CA SER A 390 -37.97 30.53 -22.67
C SER A 390 -36.51 30.97 -22.45
N LYS A 391 -35.87 30.43 -21.41
CA LYS A 391 -34.42 30.58 -21.20
C LYS A 391 -33.60 29.68 -22.14
N ILE A 392 -34.26 28.88 -22.97
CA ILE A 392 -33.64 27.92 -23.89
C ILE A 392 -33.49 28.61 -25.25
N PRO A 393 -32.25 28.81 -25.75
CA PRO A 393 -32.03 29.42 -27.05
C PRO A 393 -32.74 28.65 -28.18
N PRO A 394 -33.32 29.33 -29.18
CA PRO A 394 -34.09 28.71 -30.27
C PRO A 394 -33.34 27.59 -31.01
N GLN A 395 -32.02 27.73 -31.17
CA GLN A 395 -31.17 26.73 -31.84
C GLN A 395 -31.17 25.35 -31.17
N TYR A 396 -31.58 25.24 -29.90
CA TYR A 396 -31.64 23.97 -29.18
C TYR A 396 -33.05 23.34 -29.14
N HIS A 397 -34.08 24.04 -29.67
CA HIS A 397 -35.47 23.58 -29.56
C HIS A 397 -35.70 22.27 -30.31
N GLN A 398 -35.13 22.14 -31.52
CA GLN A 398 -35.25 20.93 -32.33
C GLN A 398 -34.51 19.76 -31.68
N LEU A 399 -33.28 19.98 -31.24
CA LEU A 399 -32.46 18.94 -30.58
C LEU A 399 -33.13 18.38 -29.31
N ILE A 400 -33.82 19.22 -28.53
CA ILE A 400 -34.57 18.76 -27.35
C ILE A 400 -35.76 17.89 -27.76
N ARG A 401 -36.48 18.24 -28.83
CA ARG A 401 -37.60 17.45 -29.34
C ARG A 401 -37.13 16.09 -29.85
N ASP A 402 -36.05 16.08 -30.61
CA ASP A 402 -35.47 14.86 -31.18
C ASP A 402 -34.97 13.92 -30.07
N PHE A 403 -34.32 14.45 -29.01
CA PHE A 403 -33.86 13.67 -27.86
C PHE A 403 -34.99 12.91 -27.13
N PHE A 404 -36.13 13.56 -26.91
CA PHE A 404 -37.27 12.89 -26.26
C PHE A 404 -38.02 11.95 -27.22
N ALA A 405 -38.01 12.23 -28.52
CA ALA A 405 -38.61 11.34 -29.54
C ALA A 405 -37.80 10.04 -29.73
N GLU A 406 -36.46 10.11 -29.68
CA GLU A 406 -35.58 8.93 -29.78
C GLU A 406 -35.63 8.06 -28.52
N GLY A 407 -35.73 8.66 -27.33
CA GLY A 407 -35.82 7.91 -26.06
C GLY A 407 -37.09 7.07 -25.93
N ASP A 408 -38.20 7.52 -26.54
CA ASP A 408 -39.47 6.77 -26.57
C ASP A 408 -39.38 5.53 -27.51
N GLN A 409 -38.40 5.48 -28.44
CA GLN A 409 -38.17 4.31 -29.30
C GLN A 409 -37.19 3.28 -28.71
N ALA A 410 -36.30 3.71 -27.79
CA ALA A 410 -35.30 2.85 -27.16
C ALA A 410 -35.80 2.14 -25.88
N GLY A 411 -36.95 2.55 -25.35
CA GLY A 411 -37.58 1.99 -24.14
C GLY A 411 -38.65 0.92 -24.37
N GLY A 412 -38.75 0.37 -25.60
CA GLY A 412 -39.66 -0.72 -25.97
C GLY A 412 -39.02 -2.11 -25.85
#